data_AF-A0A661G438-F1
#
_entry.id   AF-A0A661G438-F1
#
_cell.length_a   1.000
_cell.length_b   1.000
_cell.length_c   1.000
_cell.angle_alpha   90.00
_cell.angle_beta   90.00
_cell.angle_gamma   90.00
#
_symmetry.space_group_name_H-M   'P 1'
#
loop_
_entity.id
_entity.type
_entity.pdbx_description
1 polymer ?
#
loop_
_entity_poly.entity_id
_entity_poly.type
_entity_poly.pdbx_seq_one_letter_code
_entity_poly.pdbx_strand_id
1 'polypeptide(L)'
;MLQQTQVATVIPYFERFIASFPDPIALANSDDDTLPAHWSGLGYYRRARHMQSAARVIRDVHDGQVPDTLDDLLVLPGIGRTT
;
A
#
# COMPACT_ATOMS: atom_id res chain seq x y z
N MET A 1 -6.91 1.32 -0.48
CA MET A 1 -7.58 2.64 -0.43
C MET A 1 -9.10 2.56 -0.26
N LEU A 2 -9.78 1.57 -0.85
CA LEU A 2 -11.26 1.45 -0.81
C LEU A 2 -11.86 0.99 0.53
N GLN A 3 -11.06 0.44 1.44
CA GLN A 3 -11.53 0.07 2.77
C GLN A 3 -12.10 1.31 3.49
N GLN A 4 -13.42 1.35 3.72
CA GLN A 4 -14.11 2.47 4.38
C GLN A 4 -13.94 3.83 3.65
N THR A 5 -13.78 3.81 2.32
CA THR A 5 -13.71 5.03 1.51
C THR A 5 -14.50 4.82 0.22
N GLN A 6 -15.29 5.82 -0.20
CA GLN A 6 -16.11 5.72 -1.42
C GLN A 6 -15.24 5.69 -2.67
N VAL A 7 -15.68 4.96 -3.71
CA VAL A 7 -14.96 4.81 -4.98
C VAL A 7 -14.66 6.16 -5.62
N ALA A 8 -15.65 7.05 -5.73
CA ALA A 8 -15.50 8.37 -6.34
C ALA A 8 -14.42 9.22 -5.64
N THR A 9 -14.27 9.10 -4.32
CA THR A 9 -13.21 9.77 -3.56
C THR A 9 -11.84 9.17 -3.85
N VAL A 10 -11.75 7.84 -4.04
CA VAL A 10 -10.47 7.12 -4.19
C VAL A 10 -9.84 7.30 -5.57
N ILE A 11 -10.63 7.38 -6.64
CA ILE A 11 -10.13 7.42 -8.03
C ILE A 11 -8.94 8.39 -8.22
N PRO A 12 -9.07 9.70 -7.92
CA PRO A 12 -7.97 10.64 -8.17
C PRO A 12 -6.76 10.41 -7.26
N TYR A 13 -6.94 9.78 -6.08
CA TYR A 13 -5.83 9.41 -5.22
C TYR A 13 -5.08 8.20 -5.76
N PHE A 14 -5.81 7.18 -6.19
CA PHE A 14 -5.24 5.97 -6.76
C PHE A 14 -4.41 6.27 -8.01
N GLU A 15 -4.93 7.11 -8.93
CA GLU A 15 -4.21 7.51 -10.14
C GLU A 15 -2.87 8.18 -9.83
N ARG A 16 -2.86 9.19 -8.93
CA ARG A 16 -1.61 9.86 -8.51
C ARG A 16 -0.66 8.90 -7.78
N PHE A 17 -1.21 7.99 -6.99
CA PHE A 17 -0.44 7.03 -6.20
C PHE A 17 0.29 6.04 -7.10
N ILE A 18 -0.39 5.39 -8.05
CA ILE A 18 0.23 4.44 -8.98
C ILE A 18 1.21 5.14 -9.93
N ALA A 19 0.94 6.39 -10.32
CA ALA A 19 1.91 7.16 -11.10
C ALA A 19 3.23 7.41 -10.36
N SER A 20 3.20 7.52 -9.02
CA SER A 20 4.38 7.78 -8.19
C SER A 20 5.03 6.51 -7.66
N PHE A 21 4.22 5.47 -7.42
CA PHE A 21 4.61 4.17 -6.90
C PHE A 21 4.08 3.07 -7.84
N PRO A 22 4.75 2.84 -8.99
CA PRO A 22 4.27 1.90 -10.01
C PRO A 22 4.35 0.43 -9.56
N ASP A 23 5.18 0.12 -8.57
CA ASP A 23 5.37 -1.23 -8.04
C ASP A 23 5.65 -1.21 -6.51
N PRO A 24 5.61 -2.38 -5.85
CA PRO A 24 5.89 -2.46 -4.41
C PRO A 24 7.30 -2.00 -4.04
N ILE A 25 8.29 -2.14 -4.92
CA ILE A 25 9.68 -1.74 -4.64
C ILE A 25 9.78 -0.22 -4.54
N ALA A 26 9.14 0.51 -5.46
CA ALA A 26 9.06 1.96 -5.46
C ALA A 26 8.40 2.48 -4.17
N LEU A 27 7.33 1.82 -3.71
CA LEU A 27 6.68 2.16 -2.44
C LEU A 27 7.54 1.82 -1.22
N ALA A 28 8.25 0.68 -1.24
CA ALA A 28 9.12 0.26 -0.16
C ALA A 28 10.31 1.23 0.04
N ASN A 29 10.82 1.76 -1.06
CA ASN A 29 11.95 2.69 -1.13
C ASN A 29 11.56 4.16 -0.94
N SER A 30 10.26 4.48 -0.89
CA SER A 30 9.83 5.87 -0.72
C SER A 30 10.20 6.40 0.67
N ASP A 31 10.51 7.68 0.75
CA ASP A 31 10.77 8.35 2.02
C ASP A 31 9.52 8.34 2.90
N ASP A 32 9.75 8.49 4.21
CA ASP A 32 8.70 8.45 5.22
C ASP A 32 7.68 9.59 5.08
N ASP A 33 8.05 10.70 4.43
CA ASP A 33 7.20 11.87 4.20
C ASP A 33 6.45 11.84 2.87
N THR A 34 6.95 11.10 1.86
CA THR A 34 6.33 11.06 0.52
C THR A 34 4.97 10.38 0.57
N LEU A 35 4.88 9.23 1.24
CA LEU A 35 3.65 8.46 1.33
C LEU A 35 2.51 9.20 2.05
N PRO A 36 2.73 9.80 3.24
CA PRO A 36 1.72 10.64 3.89
C PRO A 36 1.18 11.76 3.00
N ALA A 37 2.03 12.39 2.17
CA ALA A 37 1.60 13.43 1.24
C ALA A 37 0.59 12.89 0.20
N HIS A 38 0.85 11.71 -0.37
CA HIS A 38 -0.10 11.06 -1.30
C HIS A 38 -1.40 10.61 -0.63
N TRP A 39 -1.38 10.39 0.68
CA TRP A 39 -2.52 9.92 1.47
C TRP A 39 -3.33 11.04 2.13
N SER A 40 -2.83 12.27 2.09
CA SER A 40 -3.42 13.43 2.76
C SER A 40 -4.85 13.68 2.28
N GLY A 41 -5.82 13.61 3.20
CA GLY A 41 -7.25 13.77 2.89
C GLY A 41 -8.06 12.47 2.82
N LEU A 42 -7.43 11.28 2.73
CA LEU A 42 -8.14 9.99 2.76
C LEU A 42 -8.46 9.48 4.18
N GLY A 43 -7.83 10.06 5.20
CA GLY A 43 -7.94 9.60 6.58
C GLY A 43 -7.36 8.19 6.81
N TYR A 44 -7.42 7.74 8.06
CA TYR A 44 -6.90 6.42 8.47
C TYR A 44 -5.46 6.15 7.99
N TYR A 45 -4.54 7.06 8.30
CA TYR A 45 -3.12 7.01 7.89
C TYR A 45 -2.40 5.70 8.26
N ARG A 46 -2.89 4.97 9.27
CA ARG A 46 -2.40 3.63 9.59
C ARG A 46 -2.46 2.68 8.38
N ARG A 47 -3.46 2.79 7.51
CA ARG A 47 -3.56 2.00 6.27
C ARG A 47 -2.39 2.29 5.33
N ALA A 48 -1.99 3.55 5.19
CA ALA A 48 -0.83 3.94 4.39
C ALA A 48 0.44 3.32 4.97
N ARG A 49 0.69 3.50 6.27
CA ARG A 49 1.88 2.96 6.94
C ARG A 49 1.96 1.43 6.85
N HIS A 50 0.84 0.73 7.04
CA HIS A 50 0.78 -0.72 6.83
C HIS A 50 1.09 -1.12 5.39
N MET A 51 0.55 -0.40 4.40
CA MET A 51 0.84 -0.65 2.98
C MET A 51 2.33 -0.48 2.68
N GLN A 52 2.99 0.54 3.25
CA GLN A 52 4.44 0.70 3.12
C GLN A 52 5.22 -0.44 3.78
N SER A 53 4.81 -0.86 4.98
CA SER A 53 5.43 -1.99 5.67
C SER A 53 5.27 -3.29 4.88
N ALA A 54 4.10 -3.54 4.29
CA ALA A 54 3.88 -4.68 3.40
C ALA A 54 4.76 -4.61 2.15
N ALA A 55 4.88 -3.44 1.53
CA ALA A 55 5.79 -3.23 0.41
C ALA A 55 7.26 -3.52 0.77
N ARG A 56 7.71 -3.10 1.96
CA ARG A 56 9.06 -3.44 2.48
C ARG A 56 9.25 -4.95 2.65
N VAL A 57 8.26 -5.67 3.19
CA VAL A 57 8.32 -7.14 3.29
C VAL A 57 8.37 -7.79 1.90
N ILE A 58 7.54 -7.32 0.96
CA ILE A 58 7.56 -7.80 -0.43
C ILE A 58 8.94 -7.62 -1.07
N ARG A 59 9.57 -6.45 -0.91
CA ARG A 59 10.92 -6.17 -1.41
C ARG A 59 11.96 -7.07 -0.74
N ASP A 60 11.96 -7.14 0.59
CA ASP A 60 13.06 -7.72 1.36
C ASP A 60 12.99 -9.26 1.45
N VAL A 61 11.78 -9.84 1.45
CA VAL A 61 11.56 -11.27 1.66
C VAL A 61 11.14 -11.98 0.37
N HIS A 62 10.39 -11.31 -0.49
CA HIS A 62 9.81 -11.89 -1.71
C HIS A 62 10.44 -11.35 -3.01
N ASP A 63 11.62 -10.71 -2.92
CA ASP A 63 12.37 -10.16 -4.06
C ASP A 63 11.53 -9.23 -4.96
N GLY A 64 10.67 -8.44 -4.31
CA GLY A 64 9.77 -7.50 -4.98
C GLY A 64 8.53 -8.12 -5.62
N GLN A 65 8.37 -9.45 -5.57
CA GLN A 65 7.20 -10.14 -6.09
C GLN A 65 6.10 -10.21 -5.04
N VAL A 66 4.89 -9.78 -5.39
CA VAL A 66 3.73 -9.95 -4.51
C VAL A 66 3.45 -11.44 -4.38
N PRO A 67 3.32 -12.00 -3.16
CA PRO A 67 3.01 -13.41 -2.97
C PRO A 67 1.70 -13.79 -3.65
N ASP A 68 1.65 -14.99 -4.23
CA ASP A 68 0.49 -15.52 -4.94
C ASP A 68 -0.33 -16.52 -4.10
N THR A 69 0.14 -16.86 -2.90
CA THR A 69 -0.56 -17.71 -1.95
C THR A 69 -1.30 -16.89 -0.89
N LEU A 70 -2.49 -17.36 -0.47
CA LEU A 70 -3.27 -16.70 0.57
C LEU A 70 -2.50 -16.63 1.90
N ASP A 71 -1.81 -17.71 2.27
CA ASP A 71 -1.10 -17.78 3.54
C ASP A 71 0.03 -16.74 3.61
N ASP A 72 0.80 -16.57 2.54
CA ASP A 72 1.85 -15.56 2.47
C ASP A 72 1.28 -14.14 2.45
N LEU A 73 0.16 -13.91 1.73
CA LEU A 73 -0.52 -12.63 1.73
C LEU A 73 -1.02 -12.23 3.12
N LEU A 74 -1.51 -13.18 3.91
CA LEU A 74 -2.02 -12.92 5.27
C LEU A 74 -0.92 -12.57 6.28
N VAL A 75 0.34 -12.87 5.98
CA VAL A 75 1.50 -12.46 6.79
C VAL A 75 1.85 -10.98 6.57
N LEU A 76 1.44 -10.40 5.43
CA LEU A 76 1.75 -9.02 5.11
C LEU A 76 1.04 -8.03 6.06
N PRO A 77 1.76 -7.01 6.58
CA PRO A 77 1.18 -5.98 7.44
C PRO A 77 -0.07 -5.31 6.85
N GLY A 78 -1.17 -5.36 7.60
CA GLY A 78 -2.42 -4.71 7.21
C GLY A 78 -3.24 -5.44 6.15
N ILE A 79 -2.82 -6.62 5.72
CA ILE A 79 -3.64 -7.54 4.94
C ILE A 79 -4.37 -8.47 5.91
N GLY A 80 -5.68 -8.58 5.76
CA GLY A 80 -6.51 -9.52 6.49
C GLY A 80 -7.38 -10.34 5.53
N ARG A 81 -8.09 -11.34 6.05
CA ARG A 81 -8.91 -12.27 5.26
C ARG A 81 -9.95 -11.64 4.32
N THR A 82 -10.31 -10.38 4.55
CA THR A 82 -11.32 -9.63 3.79
C THR A 82 -10.77 -8.37 3.13
N THR A 83 -9.44 -8.23 3.06
CA THR A 83 -8.77 -7.11 2.38
C THR A 83 -8.69 -7.39 0.90
#